data_AF-A0A433ESR5-F1
#
_entry.id   AF-A0A433ESR5-F1
#
_cell.length_a   1.000
_cell.length_b   1.000
_cell.length_c   1.000
_cell.angle_alpha   90.00
_cell.angle_beta   90.00
_cell.angle_gamma   90.00
#
_symmetry.space_group_name_H-M   'P 1'
#
loop_
_entity.id
_entity.type
_entity.pdbx_description
1 polymer ?
#
loop_
_entity_poly.entity_id
_entity_poly.type
_entity_poly.pdbx_seq_one_letter_code
_entity_poly.pdbx_strand_id
1 'polypeptide(L)'
;MKKLLAIVGAFGLIATGATTVVACNKGPKMKDTLGGLKASDFAEVLLGIVEGKLNYDVIRIVANTVKDNKKNKEIDDNVPLFRNAFVVTYKLAEGVIFPLAKDNKITLTIKKATDDQIKDCYKKDTNKEMPVEALTIAKKIQGYVSGTEFSSEITVKEEGTATVDISGVI
;
A
#
# COMPACT_ATOMS: atom_id res chain seq x y z
N MET A 1 39.71 -38.26 -32.85
CA MET A 1 39.46 -38.25 -31.38
C MET A 1 39.67 -36.84 -30.85
N LYS A 2 38.77 -36.38 -29.97
CA LYS A 2 38.91 -35.31 -28.94
C LYS A 2 39.15 -33.86 -29.47
N LYS A 3 38.12 -33.00 -29.43
CA LYS A 3 37.75 -32.07 -28.33
C LYS A 3 38.91 -31.17 -27.89
N LEU A 4 38.78 -29.86 -28.14
CA LEU A 4 39.41 -28.80 -27.34
C LEU A 4 38.48 -27.58 -27.32
N LEU A 5 37.79 -27.42 -26.19
CA LEU A 5 37.30 -26.14 -25.70
C LEU A 5 38.07 -25.85 -24.42
N ALA A 6 38.83 -24.75 -24.44
CA ALA A 6 39.28 -24.04 -23.25
C ALA A 6 39.73 -22.65 -23.70
N ILE A 7 38.91 -21.62 -23.46
CA ILE A 7 39.39 -20.25 -23.40
C ILE A 7 39.40 -19.86 -21.94
N VAL A 8 40.61 -19.86 -21.40
CA VAL A 8 41.02 -19.14 -20.20
C VAL A 8 41.62 -17.82 -20.69
N GLY A 9 41.15 -16.71 -20.15
CA GLY A 9 41.71 -15.39 -20.37
C GLY A 9 41.31 -14.49 -19.21
N ALA A 10 42.22 -14.37 -18.24
CA ALA A 10 42.07 -13.68 -16.97
C ALA A 10 42.42 -12.17 -17.08
N PHE A 11 42.29 -11.51 -15.91
CA PHE A 11 42.78 -10.19 -15.50
C PHE A 11 41.84 -8.99 -15.78
N GLY A 12 41.51 -8.13 -14.81
CA GLY A 12 42.09 -7.97 -13.48
C GLY A 12 41.20 -7.15 -12.53
N LEU A 13 41.37 -7.48 -11.26
CA LEU A 13 40.92 -6.77 -10.08
C LEU A 13 41.83 -5.55 -9.87
N ILE A 14 41.28 -4.35 -9.67
CA ILE A 14 41.99 -3.28 -8.94
C ILE A 14 41.00 -2.65 -7.97
N ALA A 15 41.36 -2.69 -6.69
CA ALA A 15 40.70 -2.01 -5.61
C ALA A 15 41.44 -0.72 -5.24
N THR A 16 40.72 0.16 -4.56
CA THR A 16 41.11 1.35 -3.76
C THR A 16 41.02 2.73 -4.42
N GLY A 17 40.26 3.58 -3.74
CA GLY A 17 40.02 4.98 -4.04
C GLY A 17 38.85 5.49 -3.22
N ALA A 18 38.99 5.52 -1.88
CA ALA A 18 38.08 6.25 -1.02
C ALA A 18 38.21 7.75 -1.33
N THR A 19 37.23 8.30 -2.04
CA THR A 19 36.95 9.73 -2.01
C THR A 19 35.57 9.89 -1.39
N THR A 20 35.55 10.51 -0.21
CA THR A 20 34.34 11.00 0.44
C THR A 20 33.75 12.12 -0.42
N VAL A 21 32.99 11.74 -1.44
CA VAL A 21 31.99 12.62 -1.99
C VAL A 21 30.85 12.63 -0.99
N VAL A 22 30.76 13.71 -0.22
CA VAL A 22 29.50 14.16 0.36
C VAL A 22 28.63 14.57 -0.81
N ALA A 23 28.11 13.57 -1.53
CA ALA A 23 26.93 13.76 -2.32
C ALA A 23 25.85 14.06 -1.30
N CYS A 24 25.35 15.29 -1.30
CA CYS A 24 24.00 15.59 -0.89
C CYS A 24 23.09 14.64 -1.67
N ASN A 25 22.89 13.42 -1.15
CA ASN A 25 21.81 12.55 -1.51
C ASN A 25 20.56 13.29 -1.06
N LYS A 26 20.11 14.23 -1.88
CA LYS A 26 18.67 14.42 -2.06
C LYS A 26 18.20 13.00 -2.35
N GLY A 27 17.61 12.37 -1.32
CA GLY A 27 17.10 11.01 -1.40
C GLY A 27 16.27 10.86 -2.66
N PRO A 28 16.07 9.61 -3.14
CA PRO A 28 15.26 9.37 -4.33
C PRO A 28 14.02 10.26 -4.24
N LYS A 29 13.84 11.16 -5.23
CA LYS A 29 12.65 12.01 -5.33
C LYS A 29 11.49 11.09 -5.02
N MET A 30 10.83 11.29 -3.87
CA MET A 30 9.75 10.42 -3.43
C MET A 30 8.81 10.32 -4.61
N LYS A 31 8.74 9.15 -5.25
CA LYS A 31 7.59 8.84 -6.10
C LYS A 31 6.39 9.12 -5.20
N ASP A 32 5.48 9.97 -5.66
CA ASP A 32 4.28 10.29 -4.90
C ASP A 32 3.63 8.98 -4.45
N THR A 33 3.77 8.69 -3.15
CA THR A 33 3.20 7.50 -2.54
C THR A 33 1.68 7.61 -2.68
N LEU A 34 0.99 6.48 -2.89
CA LEU A 34 -0.46 6.48 -3.13
C LEU A 34 -1.18 7.35 -2.08
N GLY A 35 -1.89 8.39 -2.52
CA GLY A 35 -2.63 9.31 -1.66
C GLY A 35 -1.81 10.07 -0.61
N GLY A 36 -0.48 10.05 -0.67
CA GLY A 36 0.37 10.58 0.43
C GLY A 36 0.40 9.69 1.68
N LEU A 37 -0.06 8.43 1.58
CA LEU A 37 -0.14 7.48 2.68
C LEU A 37 1.19 7.20 3.38
N LYS A 38 1.13 7.03 4.69
CA LYS A 38 2.23 6.68 5.58
C LYS A 38 1.88 5.44 6.38
N ALA A 39 2.90 4.72 6.86
CA ALA A 39 2.69 3.57 7.73
C ALA A 39 1.89 3.92 9.01
N SER A 40 2.05 5.15 9.51
CA SER A 40 1.32 5.66 10.68
C SER A 40 -0.19 5.70 10.48
N ASP A 41 -0.66 5.84 9.23
CA ASP A 41 -2.10 5.94 8.94
C ASP A 41 -2.83 4.61 9.20
N PHE A 42 -2.08 3.51 9.31
CA PHE A 42 -2.59 2.16 9.50
C PHE A 42 -2.34 1.59 10.90
N ALA A 43 -1.36 2.13 11.64
CA ALA A 43 -0.80 1.47 12.82
C ALA A 43 -1.86 1.12 13.88
N GLU A 44 -2.81 2.02 14.14
CA GLU A 44 -3.89 1.81 15.11
C GLU A 44 -5.09 1.08 14.49
N VAL A 45 -5.43 1.41 13.24
CA VAL A 45 -6.58 0.82 12.53
C VAL A 45 -6.42 -0.70 12.34
N LEU A 46 -5.19 -1.18 12.22
CA LEU A 46 -4.91 -2.61 12.04
C LEU A 46 -5.08 -3.44 13.33
N LEU A 47 -5.23 -2.83 14.50
CA LEU A 47 -5.42 -3.55 15.75
C LEU A 47 -6.72 -4.36 15.74
N GLY A 48 -6.62 -5.66 16.01
CA GLY A 48 -7.75 -6.58 16.04
C GLY A 48 -8.34 -6.92 14.67
N ILE A 49 -7.75 -6.43 13.57
CA ILE A 49 -8.23 -6.74 12.22
C ILE A 49 -8.12 -8.24 11.97
N VAL A 50 -9.17 -8.81 11.40
CA VAL A 50 -9.21 -10.17 10.84
C VAL A 50 -8.98 -10.12 9.33
N GLU A 51 -8.47 -11.20 8.75
CA GLU A 51 -8.09 -11.26 7.33
C GLU A 51 -9.19 -10.77 6.38
N GLY A 52 -10.42 -11.25 6.57
CA GLY A 52 -11.56 -10.90 5.72
C GLY A 52 -11.99 -9.43 5.77
N LYS A 53 -11.49 -8.65 6.75
CA LYS A 53 -11.78 -7.21 6.89
C LYS A 53 -10.64 -6.31 6.44
N LEU A 54 -9.42 -6.82 6.35
CA LEU A 54 -8.22 -6.02 6.06
C LEU A 54 -8.39 -5.13 4.83
N ASN A 55 -8.85 -5.68 3.71
CA ASN A 55 -9.01 -4.91 2.46
C ASN A 55 -10.00 -3.76 2.65
N TYR A 56 -11.16 -4.02 3.27
CA TYR A 56 -12.18 -3.00 3.47
C TYR A 56 -11.69 -1.82 4.32
N ASP A 57 -11.03 -2.09 5.44
CA ASP A 57 -10.54 -1.06 6.36
C ASP A 57 -9.37 -0.27 5.75
N VAL A 58 -8.47 -0.95 5.05
CA VAL A 58 -7.37 -0.31 4.29
C VAL A 58 -7.91 0.64 3.22
N ILE A 59 -8.92 0.24 2.45
CA ILE A 59 -9.49 1.08 1.39
C ILE A 59 -10.23 2.31 1.94
N ARG A 60 -10.84 2.21 3.14
CA ARG A 60 -11.41 3.39 3.80
C ARG A 60 -10.34 4.43 4.13
N ILE A 61 -9.16 4.01 4.59
CA ILE A 61 -8.02 4.92 4.80
C ILE A 61 -7.60 5.57 3.47
N VAL A 62 -7.53 4.79 2.38
CA VAL A 62 -7.25 5.32 1.03
C VAL A 62 -8.29 6.37 0.62
N ALA A 63 -9.58 6.12 0.83
CA ALA A 63 -10.66 7.08 0.52
C ALA A 63 -10.50 8.40 1.29
N ASN A 64 -10.09 8.33 2.56
CA ASN A 64 -9.86 9.48 3.43
C ASN A 64 -8.69 10.38 2.99
N THR A 65 -7.86 9.94 2.04
CA THR A 65 -6.84 10.81 1.43
C THR A 65 -7.45 11.85 0.49
N VAL A 66 -8.65 11.63 -0.03
CA VAL A 66 -9.37 12.55 -0.93
C VAL A 66 -10.11 13.60 -0.09
N LYS A 67 -9.56 14.82 -0.02
CA LYS A 67 -10.11 15.93 0.79
C LYS A 67 -11.20 16.76 0.12
N ASP A 68 -11.43 16.57 -1.17
CA ASP A 68 -12.51 17.25 -1.90
C ASP A 68 -13.86 16.57 -1.57
N ASN A 69 -14.77 17.32 -0.95
CA ASN A 69 -16.07 16.80 -0.49
C ASN A 69 -16.92 16.19 -1.61
N LYS A 70 -16.88 16.74 -2.83
CA LYS A 70 -17.69 16.21 -3.95
C LYS A 70 -17.12 14.87 -4.42
N LYS A 71 -15.79 14.79 -4.55
CA LYS A 71 -15.09 13.55 -4.93
C LYS A 71 -15.22 12.48 -3.86
N ASN A 72 -15.08 12.86 -2.59
CA ASN A 72 -15.23 11.96 -1.45
C ASN A 72 -16.67 11.42 -1.37
N LYS A 73 -17.69 12.27 -1.54
CA LYS A 73 -19.08 11.82 -1.65
C LYS A 73 -19.29 10.82 -2.79
N GLU A 74 -18.69 11.05 -3.96
CA GLU A 74 -18.80 10.12 -5.09
C GLU A 74 -18.11 8.77 -4.79
N ILE A 75 -17.02 8.77 -4.03
CA ILE A 75 -16.40 7.55 -3.52
C ILE A 75 -17.35 6.82 -2.56
N ASP A 76 -17.96 7.52 -1.61
CA ASP A 76 -18.89 6.96 -0.63
C ASP A 76 -20.13 6.36 -1.30
N ASP A 77 -20.67 7.04 -2.31
CA ASP A 77 -21.80 6.54 -3.10
C ASP A 77 -21.42 5.30 -3.95
N ASN A 78 -20.12 5.01 -4.13
CA ASN A 78 -19.59 3.92 -4.97
C ASN A 78 -18.54 3.03 -4.26
N VAL A 79 -18.61 2.86 -2.94
CA VAL A 79 -17.61 2.10 -2.14
C VAL A 79 -17.23 0.73 -2.72
N PRO A 80 -18.17 -0.12 -3.19
CA PRO A 80 -17.79 -1.41 -3.78
C PRO A 80 -16.90 -1.28 -5.03
N LEU A 81 -17.20 -0.31 -5.90
CA LEU A 81 -16.38 -0.03 -7.08
C LEU A 81 -15.04 0.59 -6.70
N PHE A 82 -15.03 1.45 -5.68
CA PHE A 82 -13.80 2.06 -5.17
C PHE A 82 -12.85 1.01 -4.61
N ARG A 83 -13.35 0.05 -3.84
CA ARG A 83 -12.58 -1.10 -3.34
C ARG A 83 -11.93 -1.88 -4.48
N ASN A 84 -12.68 -2.13 -5.55
CA ASN A 84 -12.18 -2.91 -6.69
C ASN A 84 -11.15 -2.12 -7.52
N ALA A 85 -11.09 -0.80 -7.35
CA ALA A 85 -10.12 0.08 -7.99
C ALA A 85 -8.71 0.00 -7.40
N PHE A 86 -8.48 -0.79 -6.35
CA PHE A 86 -7.15 -0.97 -5.76
C PHE A 86 -6.85 -2.43 -5.47
N VAL A 87 -5.59 -2.80 -5.65
CA VAL A 87 -5.06 -4.10 -5.25
C VAL A 87 -4.38 -3.94 -3.90
N VAL A 88 -4.93 -4.60 -2.88
CA VAL A 88 -4.36 -4.68 -1.54
C VAL A 88 -3.74 -6.06 -1.35
N THR A 89 -2.43 -6.10 -1.11
CA THR A 89 -1.72 -7.32 -0.73
C THR A 89 -0.97 -7.11 0.57
N TYR A 90 -0.69 -8.20 1.27
CA TYR A 90 0.00 -8.14 2.54
C TYR A 90 0.95 -9.32 2.73
N LYS A 91 1.94 -9.12 3.59
CA LYS A 91 2.82 -10.18 4.11
C LYS A 91 2.92 -10.01 5.63
N LEU A 92 2.55 -11.05 6.36
CA LEU A 92 2.72 -11.11 7.81
C LEU A 92 4.18 -11.44 8.15
N ALA A 93 4.70 -10.87 9.23
CA ALA A 93 5.97 -11.29 9.79
C ALA A 93 5.88 -12.72 10.35
N GLU A 94 7.03 -13.34 10.62
CA GLU A 94 7.10 -14.69 11.17
C GLU A 94 6.34 -14.79 12.50
N GLY A 95 5.53 -15.85 12.66
CA GLY A 95 4.71 -16.08 13.85
C GLY A 95 3.49 -15.17 14.00
N VAL A 96 3.27 -14.21 13.10
CA VAL A 96 2.07 -13.34 13.09
C VAL A 96 0.93 -14.05 12.37
N ILE A 97 -0.25 -14.04 13.00
CA ILE A 97 -1.51 -14.54 12.46
C ILE A 97 -2.63 -13.53 12.69
N PHE A 98 -3.76 -13.69 12.00
CA PHE A 98 -4.96 -12.92 12.30
C PHE A 98 -5.72 -13.52 13.50
N PRO A 99 -6.44 -12.72 14.30
CA PRO A 99 -6.49 -11.25 14.25
C PRO A 99 -5.16 -10.61 14.67
N LEU A 100 -4.83 -9.46 14.07
CA LEU A 100 -3.58 -8.76 14.36
C LEU A 100 -3.60 -8.19 15.79
N ALA A 101 -2.55 -8.47 16.56
CA ALA A 101 -2.37 -7.91 17.90
C ALA A 101 -1.38 -6.75 17.91
N LYS A 102 -1.29 -6.05 19.05
CA LYS A 102 -0.24 -5.06 19.31
C LYS A 102 1.14 -5.63 18.97
N ASP A 103 2.02 -4.78 18.45
CA ASP A 103 3.41 -5.08 18.08
C ASP A 103 3.54 -6.09 16.92
N ASN A 104 2.44 -6.60 16.37
CA ASN A 104 2.47 -7.41 15.16
C ASN A 104 2.98 -6.56 14.00
N LYS A 105 3.76 -7.20 13.13
CA LYS A 105 4.32 -6.58 11.93
C LYS A 105 3.68 -7.15 10.68
N ILE A 106 3.26 -6.24 9.81
CA ILE A 106 2.64 -6.54 8.53
C ILE A 106 3.23 -5.61 7.47
N THR A 107 3.72 -6.16 6.37
CA THR A 107 4.01 -5.37 5.17
C THR A 107 2.73 -5.26 4.36
N LEU A 108 2.23 -4.04 4.19
CA LEU A 108 1.05 -3.73 3.39
C LEU A 108 1.48 -3.09 2.08
N THR A 109 0.95 -3.59 0.97
CA THR A 109 1.13 -2.99 -0.36
C THR A 109 -0.25 -2.66 -0.95
N ILE A 110 -0.42 -1.43 -1.40
CA ILE A 110 -1.65 -0.94 -2.04
C ILE A 110 -1.26 -0.33 -3.37
N LYS A 111 -1.89 -0.79 -4.46
CA LYS A 111 -1.65 -0.27 -5.81
C LYS A 111 -2.96 0.09 -6.49
N LYS A 112 -2.93 1.07 -7.39
CA LYS A 112 -4.01 1.24 -8.34
C LYS A 112 -4.15 -0.03 -9.19
N ALA A 113 -5.35 -0.60 -9.22
CA ALA A 113 -5.66 -1.75 -10.04
C ALA A 113 -5.66 -1.39 -11.53
N THR A 114 -5.23 -2.32 -12.38
CA THR A 114 -5.43 -2.21 -13.84
C THR A 114 -6.90 -2.50 -14.20
N ASP A 115 -7.32 -2.10 -15.40
CA ASP A 115 -8.69 -2.37 -15.88
C ASP A 115 -9.08 -3.85 -15.76
N ASP A 116 -8.15 -4.77 -16.05
CA ASP A 116 -8.42 -6.21 -15.94
C ASP A 116 -8.53 -6.67 -14.49
N GLN A 117 -7.70 -6.14 -13.59
CA GLN A 117 -7.81 -6.42 -12.15
C GLN A 117 -9.12 -5.90 -11.55
N ILE A 118 -9.58 -4.72 -11.99
CA ILE A 118 -10.88 -4.16 -11.56
C ILE A 118 -12.02 -5.09 -11.98
N LYS A 119 -12.01 -5.55 -13.24
CA LYS A 119 -13.02 -6.49 -13.77
C LYS A 119 -13.00 -7.83 -13.02
N ASP A 120 -11.81 -8.37 -12.78
CA ASP A 120 -11.64 -9.63 -12.04
C ASP A 120 -12.17 -9.53 -10.61
N CYS A 121 -11.87 -8.44 -9.90
CA CYS A 121 -12.42 -8.18 -8.57
C CYS A 121 -13.95 -8.05 -8.60
N TYR A 122 -14.50 -7.29 -9.55
CA TYR A 122 -15.94 -7.14 -9.72
C TYR A 122 -16.63 -8.50 -9.97
N LYS A 123 -16.04 -9.35 -10.81
CA LYS A 123 -16.56 -10.69 -11.10
C LYS A 123 -16.53 -11.60 -9.88
N LYS A 124 -15.46 -11.56 -9.08
CA LYS A 124 -15.37 -12.31 -7.82
C LYS A 124 -16.44 -11.90 -6.81
N ASP A 125 -16.73 -10.60 -6.72
CA ASP A 125 -17.70 -10.08 -5.76
C ASP A 125 -19.16 -10.31 -6.16
N THR A 126 -19.46 -10.23 -7.46
CA THR A 126 -20.84 -10.19 -7.97
C THR A 126 -21.24 -11.42 -8.77
N ASN A 127 -20.28 -12.28 -9.12
CA ASN A 127 -20.42 -13.38 -10.07
C ASN A 127 -20.95 -12.94 -11.46
N LYS A 128 -20.64 -11.71 -11.87
CA LYS A 128 -21.09 -11.09 -13.14
C LYS A 128 -19.93 -10.41 -13.85
N GLU A 129 -20.02 -10.32 -15.18
CA GLU A 129 -19.14 -9.45 -15.96
C GLU A 129 -19.38 -7.98 -15.61
N MET A 130 -18.31 -7.18 -15.62
CA MET A 130 -18.37 -5.77 -15.26
C MET A 130 -18.93 -4.93 -16.42
N PRO A 131 -20.00 -4.14 -16.20
CA PRO A 131 -20.48 -3.17 -17.18
C PRO A 131 -19.44 -2.08 -17.47
N VAL A 132 -19.45 -1.53 -18.69
CA VAL A 132 -18.52 -0.47 -19.12
C VAL A 132 -18.69 0.79 -18.28
N GLU A 133 -19.92 1.12 -17.90
CA GLU A 133 -20.25 2.25 -17.04
C GLU A 133 -19.64 2.08 -15.66
N ALA A 134 -19.73 0.87 -15.09
CA ALA A 134 -19.14 0.55 -13.80
C ALA A 134 -17.60 0.66 -13.84
N LEU A 135 -16.96 0.18 -14.91
CA LEU A 135 -15.51 0.33 -15.10
C LEU A 135 -15.12 1.80 -15.22
N THR A 136 -15.91 2.58 -15.96
CA THR A 136 -15.69 4.02 -16.11
C THR A 136 -15.77 4.75 -14.76
N ILE A 137 -16.77 4.42 -13.94
CA ILE A 137 -16.91 4.97 -12.58
C ILE A 137 -15.70 4.55 -11.72
N ALA A 138 -15.36 3.27 -11.68
CA ALA A 138 -14.23 2.76 -10.90
C ALA A 138 -12.91 3.48 -11.25
N LYS A 139 -12.63 3.68 -12.54
CA LYS A 139 -11.44 4.41 -13.00
C LYS A 139 -11.48 5.89 -12.61
N LYS A 140 -12.65 6.52 -12.71
CA LYS A 140 -12.84 7.93 -12.33
C LYS A 140 -12.52 8.13 -10.84
N ILE A 141 -13.12 7.33 -9.97
CA ILE A 141 -12.92 7.44 -8.52
C ILE A 141 -11.52 6.99 -8.07
N GLN A 142 -10.92 6.01 -8.76
CA GLN A 142 -9.49 5.68 -8.59
C GLN A 142 -8.59 6.88 -8.91
N GLY A 143 -8.93 7.64 -9.96
CA GLY A 143 -8.21 8.83 -10.40
C GLY A 143 -8.21 9.99 -9.38
N TYR A 144 -9.12 9.98 -8.40
CA TYR A 144 -9.15 10.98 -7.33
C TYR A 144 -8.01 10.84 -6.32
N VAL A 145 -7.44 9.64 -6.21
CA VAL A 145 -6.30 9.36 -5.35
C VAL A 145 -5.01 9.64 -6.12
N SER A 146 -4.12 10.47 -5.58
CA SER A 146 -2.81 10.76 -6.19
C SER A 146 -1.85 9.57 -6.05
N GLY A 147 -0.72 9.60 -6.77
CA GLY A 147 0.25 8.51 -6.74
C GLY A 147 -0.27 7.20 -7.35
N THR A 148 0.53 6.14 -7.24
CA THR A 148 0.23 4.83 -7.86
C THR A 148 0.36 3.66 -6.90
N GLU A 149 1.24 3.76 -5.90
CA GLU A 149 1.59 2.66 -5.01
C GLU A 149 1.98 3.17 -3.63
N PHE A 150 1.54 2.45 -2.60
CA PHE A 150 2.03 2.53 -1.23
C PHE A 150 2.56 1.14 -0.85
N SER A 151 3.72 1.08 -0.21
CA SER A 151 4.27 -0.17 0.33
C SER A 151 5.09 0.12 1.57
N SER A 152 4.73 -0.49 2.70
CA SER A 152 5.45 -0.25 3.96
C SER A 152 5.28 -1.40 4.95
N GLU A 153 6.30 -1.61 5.79
CA GLU A 153 6.17 -2.39 7.01
C GLU A 153 5.47 -1.52 8.08
N ILE A 154 4.39 -2.03 8.65
CA ILE A 154 3.60 -1.38 9.68
C ILE A 154 3.71 -2.22 10.94
N THR A 155 4.03 -1.57 12.06
CA THR A 155 3.92 -2.15 13.40
C THR A 155 2.57 -1.72 13.97
N VAL A 156 1.73 -2.69 14.34
CA VAL A 156 0.43 -2.45 14.94
C VAL A 156 0.60 -1.83 16.32
N LYS A 157 -0.17 -0.78 16.60
CA LYS A 157 -0.14 -0.05 17.87
C LYS A 157 -1.49 -0.18 18.59
N GLU A 158 -1.45 0.00 19.91
CA GLU A 158 -2.69 0.27 20.65
C GLU A 158 -3.34 1.55 20.15
N GLU A 159 -4.67 1.57 20.12
CA GLU A 159 -5.44 2.77 19.85
C GLU A 159 -5.04 3.84 20.87
N GLY A 160 -4.69 5.04 20.40
CA GLY A 160 -4.23 6.10 21.29
C GLY A 160 -5.29 6.41 22.32
N THR A 161 -5.08 6.03 23.59
CA THR A 161 -5.86 6.61 24.68
C THR A 161 -5.59 8.10 24.64
N ALA A 162 -6.57 8.90 24.21
CA ALA A 162 -6.54 10.33 24.45
C ALA A 162 -6.37 10.50 25.96
N THR A 163 -5.17 10.82 26.41
CA THR A 163 -4.95 11.30 27.77
C THR A 163 -5.68 12.62 27.84
N VAL A 164 -6.92 12.60 28.32
CA VAL A 164 -7.58 13.81 28.79
C VAL A 164 -6.73 14.29 29.95
N ASP A 165 -5.92 15.30 29.69
CA ASP A 165 -5.17 16.00 30.72
C ASP A 165 -6.18 16.73 31.61
N ILE A 166 -6.53 16.11 32.73
CA ILE A 166 -7.43 16.69 33.74
C ILE A 166 -6.69 17.66 34.68
N SER A 167 -5.43 18.04 34.40
CA SER A 167 -4.64 18.92 35.29
C SER A 167 -5.12 20.38 35.36
N GLY A 168 -6.26 20.73 34.75
CA GLY A 168 -6.81 22.09 34.74
C GLY A 168 -8.09 22.32 35.54
N VAL A 169 -8.64 21.33 36.26
CA VAL A 169 -9.88 21.51 37.03
C VAL A 169 -9.63 21.31 38.52
N ILE A 170 -9.24 22.38 39.21
CA ILE A 170 -9.45 22.58 40.65
C ILE A 170 -9.98 24.00 40.83
#